data_AF-A0A2V7FUW5-F1
#
_entry.id   AF-A0A2V7FUW5-F1
#
_cell.length_a   1.000
_cell.length_b   1.000
_cell.length_c   1.000
_cell.angle_alpha   90.00
_cell.angle_beta   90.00
_cell.angle_gamma   90.00
#
_symmetry.space_group_name_H-M   'P 1'
#
loop_
_entity.id
_entity.type
_entity.pdbx_description
1 polymer ?
#
loop_
_entity_poly.entity_id
_entity_poly.type
_entity_poly.pdbx_seq_one_letter_code
_entity_poly.pdbx_strand_id
1 'polypeptide(L)'
;MIWSLLNSLLLWYAVRRLLPDRQATLALALVYLEVLFAMQYAQSNGLVTALILLAFLALEQGRQLRAALLIGVDAFIKIFPLGAAALALFHPRRWRFTLLLAAVGVGLALLPLVVIPPHELVAQYHSWWTIEMSDASNVNRGDSVMQYLYRWLGVDWPHWPVQLAGTLVLLAPLALERGRSGDRAFRLRFLCSLLVYLVLFNHQSERASFVIAYTGLSLWYAASEPDRVRNTIALAAAAALLLQDVQIVPWAIHDALGRYRVKGIPCLVAWIVMQAELLGWRRWAPRSHGTEMGQTHVPPPEPLPSR
;
A
#
# COMPACT_ATOMS: atom_id res chain seq x y z
N MET A 1 15.74 -3.30 17.88
CA MET A 1 14.54 -2.77 18.59
C MET A 1 14.06 -1.44 18.03
N ILE A 2 14.90 -0.38 17.99
CA ILE A 2 14.51 0.96 17.46
C ILE A 2 13.97 0.89 16.03
N TRP A 3 14.65 0.14 15.15
CA TRP A 3 14.21 -0.08 13.77
C TRP A 3 12.80 -0.67 13.67
N SER A 4 12.51 -1.76 14.39
CA SER A 4 11.19 -2.40 14.38
C SER A 4 10.11 -1.49 14.99
N LEU A 5 10.44 -0.71 16.03
CA LEU A 5 9.54 0.29 16.61
C LEU A 5 9.22 1.41 15.61
N LEU A 6 10.21 1.92 14.88
CA LEU A 6 9.99 2.94 13.85
C LEU A 6 9.02 2.42 12.77
N ASN A 7 9.23 1.19 12.28
CA ASN A 7 8.38 0.56 11.27
C ASN A 7 6.93 0.44 11.72
N SER A 8 6.68 -0.08 12.93
CA SER A 8 5.32 -0.34 13.41
C SER A 8 4.62 0.91 13.92
N LEU A 9 5.29 1.78 14.66
CA LEU A 9 4.70 3.02 15.19
C LEU A 9 4.39 4.03 14.08
N LEU A 10 5.24 4.13 13.05
CA LEU A 10 4.95 5.03 11.94
C LEU A 10 3.77 4.53 11.11
N LEU A 11 3.65 3.21 10.91
CA LEU A 11 2.48 2.63 10.25
C LEU A 11 1.20 2.86 11.08
N TRP A 12 1.26 2.60 12.38
CA TRP A 12 0.16 2.91 13.30
C TRP A 12 -0.26 4.38 13.20
N TYR A 13 0.70 5.30 13.25
CA TYR A 13 0.46 6.74 13.14
C TYR A 13 -0.17 7.09 11.80
N ALA A 14 0.34 6.55 10.69
CA ALA A 14 -0.18 6.83 9.36
C ALA A 14 -1.63 6.35 9.19
N VAL A 15 -1.97 5.15 9.69
CA VAL A 15 -3.34 4.61 9.65
C VAL A 15 -4.29 5.44 10.51
N ARG A 16 -3.89 5.79 11.74
CA ARG A 16 -4.69 6.66 12.64
C ARG A 16 -4.91 8.06 12.09
N ARG A 17 -4.01 8.57 11.24
CA ARG A 17 -4.17 9.84 10.53
C ARG A 17 -5.05 9.74 9.29
N LEU A 18 -5.12 8.55 8.70
CA LEU A 18 -5.82 8.32 7.44
C LEU A 18 -7.32 8.09 7.64
N LEU A 19 -7.68 7.31 8.67
CA LEU A 19 -9.04 6.86 8.94
C LEU A 19 -9.57 7.39 10.29
N PRO A 20 -10.90 7.49 10.44
CA PRO A 20 -11.55 7.74 11.74
C PRO A 20 -11.22 6.65 12.75
N ASP A 21 -11.27 6.97 14.04
CA ASP A 21 -10.78 6.13 15.13
C ASP A 21 -11.23 4.67 15.08
N ARG A 22 -12.54 4.42 14.94
CA ARG A 22 -13.08 3.05 14.87
C ARG A 22 -12.59 2.27 13.65
N GLN A 23 -12.50 2.94 12.50
CA GLN A 23 -12.05 2.33 11.25
C GLN A 23 -10.54 2.09 11.28
N ALA A 24 -9.77 3.03 11.82
CA ALA A 24 -8.34 2.88 12.02
C ALA A 24 -8.02 1.71 12.97
N THR A 25 -8.74 1.59 14.09
CA THR A 25 -8.57 0.48 15.03
C THR A 25 -8.89 -0.87 14.37
N LEU A 26 -9.98 -0.95 13.60
CA LEU A 26 -10.31 -2.16 12.85
C LEU A 26 -9.23 -2.51 11.81
N ALA A 27 -8.76 -1.54 11.02
CA ALA A 27 -7.72 -1.76 10.04
C ALA A 27 -6.41 -2.24 10.70
N LEU A 28 -6.02 -1.62 11.82
CA LEU A 28 -4.85 -2.01 12.59
C LEU A 28 -4.98 -3.41 13.20
N ALA A 29 -6.16 -3.77 13.69
CA ALA A 29 -6.43 -5.11 14.22
C ALA A 29 -6.30 -6.18 13.14
N LEU A 30 -6.81 -5.91 11.93
CA LEU A 30 -6.74 -6.86 10.81
C LEU A 30 -5.31 -7.06 10.28
N VAL A 31 -4.49 -6.01 10.28
CA VAL A 31 -3.08 -6.10 9.83
C VAL A 31 -2.10 -6.43 10.96
N TYR A 32 -2.56 -6.51 12.21
CA TYR A 32 -1.69 -6.64 13.39
C TYR A 32 -0.69 -7.80 13.29
N LEU A 33 -1.15 -8.99 12.90
CA LEU A 33 -0.28 -10.17 12.80
C LEU A 33 0.79 -9.99 11.72
N GLU A 34 0.46 -9.40 10.57
CA GLU A 34 1.45 -9.09 9.53
C GLU A 34 2.51 -8.11 10.04
N VAL A 35 2.09 -7.09 10.81
CA VAL A 35 3.03 -6.13 11.42
C VAL A 35 3.93 -6.84 12.44
N LEU A 36 3.37 -7.72 13.27
CA LEU A 36 4.12 -8.50 14.25
C LEU A 36 5.17 -9.40 13.57
N PHE A 37 4.80 -10.13 12.52
CA PHE A 37 5.74 -10.96 11.77
C PHE A 37 6.80 -10.12 11.05
N ALA A 38 6.42 -9.01 10.42
CA ALA A 38 7.38 -8.11 9.78
C ALA A 38 8.43 -7.56 10.79
N MET A 39 8.02 -7.30 12.04
CA MET A 39 8.93 -6.88 13.11
C MET A 39 9.92 -7.98 13.51
N GLN A 40 9.51 -9.26 13.50
CA GLN A 40 10.38 -10.39 13.82
C GLN A 40 11.49 -10.59 12.78
N TYR A 41 11.21 -10.26 11.51
CA TYR A 41 12.20 -10.33 10.41
C TYR A 41 12.96 -9.02 10.18
N ALA A 42 12.78 -8.01 11.04
CA ALA A 42 13.39 -6.68 10.90
C ALA A 42 13.19 -6.01 9.53
N GLN A 43 12.05 -6.27 8.88
CA GLN A 43 11.76 -5.84 7.51
C GLN A 43 11.36 -4.36 7.44
N SER A 44 11.67 -3.69 6.31
CA SER A 44 11.34 -2.28 6.06
C SER A 44 9.92 -2.03 5.53
N ASN A 45 9.15 -3.09 5.24
CA ASN A 45 7.87 -2.98 4.54
C ASN A 45 6.80 -2.21 5.34
N GLY A 46 6.88 -2.19 6.68
CA GLY A 46 6.00 -1.39 7.53
C GLY A 46 6.27 0.11 7.38
N LEU A 47 7.55 0.51 7.39
CA LEU A 47 8.01 1.87 7.09
C LEU A 47 7.60 2.30 5.68
N VAL A 48 7.86 1.45 4.67
CA VAL A 48 7.47 1.70 3.27
C VAL A 48 5.97 2.01 3.17
N THR A 49 5.14 1.13 3.73
CA THR A 49 3.68 1.34 3.74
C THR A 49 3.31 2.67 4.40
N ALA A 50 3.89 2.98 5.56
CA ALA A 50 3.62 4.21 6.28
C ALA A 50 3.99 5.46 5.47
N LEU A 51 5.12 5.45 4.76
CA LEU A 51 5.56 6.55 3.90
C LEU A 51 4.60 6.78 2.74
N ILE A 52 4.11 5.72 2.08
CA ILE A 52 3.07 5.82 1.03
C ILE A 52 1.79 6.45 1.59
N LEU A 53 1.31 6.01 2.75
CA LEU A 53 0.10 6.55 3.39
C LEU A 53 0.27 8.02 3.78
N LEU A 54 1.43 8.41 4.31
CA LEU A 54 1.74 9.79 4.65
C LEU A 54 1.92 10.66 3.40
N ALA A 55 2.44 10.11 2.31
CA ALA A 55 2.54 10.81 1.03
C ALA A 55 1.15 11.08 0.45
N PHE A 56 0.25 10.09 0.52
CA PHE A 56 -1.16 10.29 0.18
C PHE A 56 -1.78 11.43 1.00
N LEU A 57 -1.62 11.42 2.33
CA LEU A 57 -2.12 12.49 3.18
C LEU A 57 -1.51 13.87 2.87
N ALA A 58 -0.22 13.91 2.53
CA ALA A 58 0.45 15.15 2.13
C ALA A 58 -0.09 15.68 0.79
N LEU A 59 -0.37 14.80 -0.18
CA LEU A 59 -1.02 15.16 -1.45
C LEU A 59 -2.44 15.69 -1.24
N GLU A 60 -3.23 15.03 -0.39
CA GLU A 60 -4.58 15.49 0.02
C GLU A 60 -4.55 16.89 0.65
N GLN A 61 -3.47 17.23 1.35
CA GLN A 61 -3.26 18.54 1.97
C GLN A 61 -2.60 19.56 1.03
N GLY A 62 -2.36 19.22 -0.25
CA GLY A 62 -1.68 20.07 -1.22
C GLY A 62 -0.18 20.28 -0.95
N ARG A 63 0.42 19.53 -0.02
CA ARG A 63 1.83 19.62 0.40
C ARG A 63 2.73 18.79 -0.52
N GLN A 64 2.81 19.19 -1.79
CA GLN A 64 3.53 18.44 -2.84
C GLN A 64 5.00 18.15 -2.51
N LEU A 65 5.74 19.11 -1.95
CA LEU A 65 7.14 18.89 -1.56
C LEU A 65 7.26 17.80 -0.49
N ARG A 66 6.39 17.81 0.52
CA ARG A 66 6.36 16.77 1.55
C ARG A 66 6.06 15.39 0.95
N ALA A 67 5.09 15.31 0.04
CA ALA A 67 4.79 14.07 -0.66
C ALA A 67 5.98 13.58 -1.51
N ALA A 68 6.65 14.49 -2.22
CA ALA A 68 7.83 14.18 -3.03
C ALA A 68 8.99 13.68 -2.17
N LEU A 69 9.24 14.29 -1.00
CA LEU A 69 10.23 13.83 -0.02
C LEU A 69 9.89 12.44 0.51
N LEU A 70 8.63 12.19 0.88
CA LEU A 70 8.20 10.89 1.40
C LEU A 70 8.34 9.78 0.34
N ILE A 71 7.83 9.99 -0.88
CA ILE A 71 7.94 9.02 -1.98
C ILE A 71 9.39 8.86 -2.42
N GLY A 72 10.16 9.95 -2.47
CA GLY A 72 11.57 9.91 -2.84
C GLY A 72 12.39 9.09 -1.85
N VAL A 73 12.28 9.36 -0.55
CA VAL A 73 12.96 8.55 0.48
C VAL A 73 12.51 7.09 0.40
N ASP A 74 11.22 6.84 0.22
CA ASP A 74 10.69 5.49 0.12
C ASP A 74 11.23 4.72 -1.10
N ALA A 75 11.35 5.39 -2.25
CA ALA A 75 11.95 4.86 -3.48
C ALA A 75 13.44 4.49 -3.33
N PHE A 76 14.15 5.13 -2.39
CA PHE A 76 15.53 4.81 -2.04
C PHE A 76 15.64 3.71 -0.97
N ILE A 77 14.56 3.40 -0.25
CA ILE A 77 14.48 2.21 0.61
C ILE A 77 14.17 0.99 -0.24
N LYS A 78 13.20 1.09 -1.16
CA LYS A 78 12.85 0.08 -2.17
C LYS A 78 12.38 0.79 -3.44
N ILE A 79 12.57 0.25 -4.64
CA ILE A 79 12.23 0.96 -5.87
C ILE A 79 10.72 1.01 -6.19
N PHE A 80 9.96 -0.04 -5.86
CA PHE A 80 8.55 -0.16 -6.22
C PHE A 80 7.58 0.91 -5.65
N PRO A 81 7.78 1.51 -4.46
CA PRO A 81 6.96 2.59 -3.93
C PRO A 81 6.94 3.83 -4.82
N LEU A 82 7.85 3.96 -5.80
CA LEU A 82 7.76 4.98 -6.84
C LEU A 82 6.40 4.95 -7.57
N GLY A 83 5.73 3.79 -7.62
CA GLY A 83 4.34 3.67 -8.10
C GLY A 83 3.33 4.57 -7.37
N ALA A 84 3.61 4.99 -6.12
CA ALA A 84 2.81 5.96 -5.38
C ALA A 84 2.79 7.35 -6.00
N ALA A 85 3.73 7.67 -6.90
CA ALA A 85 3.67 8.89 -7.71
C ALA A 85 2.37 8.98 -8.54
N ALA A 86 1.74 7.84 -8.87
CA ALA A 86 0.43 7.82 -9.56
C ALA A 86 -0.67 8.54 -8.76
N LEU A 87 -0.56 8.61 -7.43
CA LEU A 87 -1.51 9.34 -6.58
C LEU A 87 -1.53 10.85 -6.90
N ALA A 88 -0.42 11.41 -7.39
CA ALA A 88 -0.37 12.82 -7.76
C ALA A 88 -1.22 13.16 -9.00
N LEU A 89 -1.66 12.16 -9.78
CA LEU A 89 -2.54 12.36 -10.93
C LEU A 89 -3.92 12.90 -10.54
N PHE A 90 -4.32 12.71 -9.28
CA PHE A 90 -5.56 13.25 -8.72
C PHE A 90 -5.49 14.73 -8.36
N HIS A 91 -4.31 15.32 -8.30
CA HIS A 91 -4.11 16.65 -7.73
C HIS A 91 -3.71 17.68 -8.80
N PRO A 92 -4.09 18.96 -8.62
CA PRO A 92 -3.67 20.02 -9.52
C PRO A 92 -2.15 20.20 -9.48
N ARG A 93 -1.58 20.79 -10.54
CA ARG A 93 -0.13 21.04 -10.67
C ARG A 93 0.72 19.76 -10.60
N ARG A 94 0.27 18.67 -11.21
CA ARG A 94 1.00 17.39 -11.28
C ARG A 94 2.44 17.53 -11.84
N TRP A 95 2.68 18.44 -12.78
CA TRP A 95 4.03 18.70 -13.30
C TRP A 95 4.95 19.34 -12.28
N ARG A 96 4.44 20.23 -11.43
CA ARG A 96 5.20 20.73 -10.30
C ARG A 96 5.59 19.58 -9.37
N PHE A 97 4.67 18.67 -9.07
CA PHE A 97 4.98 17.48 -8.29
C PHE A 97 6.05 16.60 -8.96
N THR A 98 5.95 16.34 -10.26
CA THR A 98 6.96 15.57 -11.01
C THR A 98 8.35 16.20 -10.90
N LEU A 99 8.45 17.52 -11.08
CA LEU A 99 9.72 18.25 -10.95
C LEU A 99 10.27 18.18 -9.53
N LEU A 100 9.41 18.32 -8.51
CA LEU A 100 9.81 18.19 -7.11
C LEU A 100 10.31 16.78 -6.80
N LEU A 101 9.61 15.74 -7.27
CA LEU A 101 10.02 14.35 -7.08
C LEU A 101 11.34 14.06 -7.79
N ALA A 102 11.53 14.56 -9.01
CA ALA A 102 12.80 14.44 -9.74
C ALA A 102 13.93 15.17 -9.00
N ALA A 103 13.71 16.39 -8.52
CA ALA A 103 14.71 17.13 -7.76
C ALA A 103 15.08 16.43 -6.44
N VAL A 104 14.09 15.89 -5.71
CA VAL A 104 14.34 15.06 -4.52
C VAL A 104 15.12 13.81 -4.88
N GLY A 105 14.74 13.11 -5.95
CA GLY A 105 15.42 11.89 -6.40
C GLY A 105 16.88 12.14 -6.77
N VAL A 106 17.16 13.20 -7.52
CA VAL A 106 18.54 13.64 -7.83
C VAL A 106 19.29 14.01 -6.55
N GLY A 107 18.66 14.76 -5.64
CA GLY A 107 19.28 15.12 -4.36
C GLY A 107 19.65 13.90 -3.52
N LEU A 108 18.76 12.90 -3.42
CA LEU A 108 19.03 11.65 -2.71
C LEU A 108 20.08 10.79 -3.41
N ALA A 109 20.11 10.75 -4.75
CA ALA A 109 21.15 10.06 -5.51
C ALA A 109 22.53 10.70 -5.31
N LEU A 110 22.59 12.02 -5.20
CA LEU A 110 23.87 12.71 -5.00
C LEU A 110 24.28 12.81 -3.52
N LEU A 111 23.38 12.52 -2.57
CA LEU A 111 23.63 12.63 -1.14
C LEU A 111 24.89 11.86 -0.66
N PRO A 112 25.20 10.65 -1.15
CA PRO A 112 26.42 9.94 -0.75
C PRO A 112 27.71 10.71 -1.05
N LEU A 113 27.73 11.63 -2.04
CA LEU A 113 28.91 12.43 -2.37
C LEU A 113 29.39 13.32 -1.22
N VAL A 114 28.58 13.50 -0.17
CA VAL A 114 29.01 14.17 1.07
C VAL A 114 30.12 13.39 1.77
N VAL A 115 30.17 12.06 1.59
CA VAL A 115 31.09 11.17 2.31
C VAL A 115 31.91 10.24 1.42
N ILE A 116 31.50 10.00 0.16
CA ILE A 116 32.24 9.14 -0.78
C ILE A 116 32.65 9.87 -2.08
N PRO A 117 33.82 9.55 -2.66
CA PRO A 117 34.26 10.12 -3.94
C PRO A 117 33.32 9.80 -5.11
N PRO A 118 33.26 10.66 -6.16
CA PRO A 118 32.38 10.44 -7.31
C PRO A 118 32.57 9.11 -8.05
N HIS A 119 33.81 8.65 -8.20
CA HIS A 119 34.09 7.41 -8.93
C HIS A 119 33.61 6.16 -8.17
N GLU A 120 33.67 6.16 -6.84
CA GLU A 120 33.12 5.09 -6.00
C GLU A 120 31.60 5.05 -6.07
N LEU A 121 30.94 6.22 -6.04
CA LEU A 121 29.48 6.30 -6.17
C LEU A 121 29.01 5.75 -7.53
N VAL A 122 29.68 6.13 -8.62
CA VAL A 122 29.37 5.62 -9.96
C VAL A 122 29.56 4.10 -10.03
N ALA A 123 30.64 3.57 -9.46
CA ALA A 123 30.87 2.13 -9.39
C ALA A 123 29.75 1.41 -8.59
N GLN A 124 29.31 1.98 -7.48
CA GLN A 124 28.23 1.41 -6.66
C GLN A 124 26.89 1.38 -7.42
N TYR A 125 26.58 2.42 -8.20
CA TYR A 125 25.39 2.45 -9.04
C TYR A 125 25.43 1.48 -10.20
N HIS A 126 26.58 1.30 -10.84
CA HIS A 126 26.75 0.25 -11.83
C HIS A 126 26.55 -1.14 -11.21
N SER A 127 27.15 -1.40 -10.05
CA SER A 127 26.99 -2.68 -9.35
C SER A 127 25.53 -2.95 -8.98
N TRP A 128 24.84 -1.97 -8.39
CA TRP A 128 23.42 -2.08 -8.06
C TRP A 128 22.56 -2.36 -9.30
N TRP A 129 22.79 -1.64 -10.39
CA TRP A 129 22.05 -1.83 -11.65
C TRP A 129 22.25 -3.22 -12.23
N THR A 130 23.47 -3.76 -12.19
CA THR A 130 23.76 -5.13 -12.65
C THR A 130 22.99 -6.17 -11.85
N ILE A 131 22.93 -6.02 -10.52
CA ILE A 131 22.17 -6.94 -9.65
C ILE A 131 20.67 -6.86 -9.95
N GLU A 132 20.12 -5.65 -10.04
CA GLU A 132 18.69 -5.44 -10.34
C GLU A 132 18.30 -6.04 -11.70
N MET A 133 19.14 -5.84 -12.73
CA MET A 133 18.90 -6.41 -14.06
C MET A 133 18.97 -7.95 -14.04
N SER A 134 19.91 -8.52 -13.29
CA SER A 134 20.00 -9.96 -13.08
C SER A 134 18.73 -10.49 -12.42
N ASP A 135 18.26 -9.83 -11.38
CA ASP A 135 17.05 -10.18 -10.63
C ASP A 135 15.77 -10.09 -11.47
N ALA A 136 15.68 -9.09 -12.34
CA ALA A 136 14.58 -8.95 -13.29
C ALA A 136 14.60 -10.04 -14.39
N SER A 137 15.80 -10.51 -14.77
CA SER A 137 16.00 -11.58 -15.76
C SER A 137 15.87 -12.98 -15.17
N ASN A 138 16.13 -13.13 -13.88
CA ASN A 138 15.97 -14.37 -13.15
C ASN A 138 14.50 -14.77 -13.15
N VAL A 139 14.24 -16.08 -13.25
CA VAL A 139 12.91 -16.70 -13.18
C VAL A 139 12.28 -16.59 -11.77
N ASN A 140 12.76 -15.66 -10.93
CA ASN A 140 12.17 -15.38 -9.64
C ASN A 140 10.85 -14.64 -9.83
N ARG A 141 9.75 -15.36 -9.57
CA ARG A 141 8.40 -14.81 -9.69
C ARG A 141 7.85 -14.32 -8.36
N GLY A 142 8.57 -14.46 -7.24
CA GLY A 142 8.10 -14.04 -5.92
C GLY A 142 6.73 -14.62 -5.53
N ASP A 143 6.10 -14.03 -4.51
CA ASP A 143 4.70 -14.28 -4.14
C ASP A 143 3.73 -13.40 -4.98
N SER A 144 3.89 -13.45 -6.31
CA SER A 144 3.21 -12.53 -7.25
C SER A 144 2.18 -13.21 -8.17
N VAL A 145 1.45 -12.41 -8.94
CA VAL A 145 0.55 -12.86 -10.02
C VAL A 145 1.28 -13.70 -11.06
N MET A 146 2.53 -13.34 -11.39
CA MET A 146 3.35 -14.09 -12.34
C MET A 146 3.56 -15.53 -11.86
N GLN A 147 3.73 -15.73 -10.55
CA GLN A 147 3.89 -17.05 -9.96
C GLN A 147 2.60 -17.88 -10.00
N TYR A 148 1.43 -17.25 -9.83
CA TYR A 148 0.14 -17.93 -9.97
C TYR A 148 -0.12 -18.34 -11.41
N LEU A 149 0.13 -17.44 -12.38
CA LEU A 149 -0.01 -17.74 -13.81
C LEU A 149 0.87 -18.93 -14.22
N TYR A 150 2.12 -18.95 -13.77
CA TYR A 150 3.01 -20.08 -14.01
C TYR A 150 2.46 -21.39 -13.42
N ARG A 151 2.02 -21.38 -12.15
CA ARG A 151 1.57 -22.60 -11.47
C ARG A 151 0.22 -23.13 -11.94
N TRP A 152 -0.70 -22.23 -12.30
CA TRP A 152 -2.07 -22.61 -12.65
C TRP A 152 -2.24 -22.84 -14.14
N LEU A 153 -1.50 -22.10 -14.98
CA LEU A 153 -1.67 -22.09 -16.43
C LEU A 153 -0.41 -22.50 -17.19
N GLY A 154 0.71 -22.77 -16.51
CA GLY A 154 1.99 -23.10 -17.15
C GLY A 154 2.62 -21.92 -17.91
N VAL A 155 2.17 -20.68 -17.66
CA VAL A 155 2.66 -19.50 -18.39
C VAL A 155 4.04 -19.12 -17.88
N ASP A 156 5.05 -19.28 -18.74
CA ASP A 156 6.45 -18.93 -18.48
C ASP A 156 6.92 -17.77 -19.37
N TRP A 157 6.35 -16.59 -19.14
CA TRP A 157 6.74 -15.36 -19.84
C TRP A 157 7.69 -14.51 -18.99
N PRO A 158 8.46 -13.59 -19.59
CA PRO A 158 9.10 -12.50 -18.86
C PRO A 158 8.08 -11.78 -17.97
N HIS A 159 8.51 -11.15 -16.88
CA HIS A 159 7.59 -10.51 -15.92
C HIS A 159 6.86 -9.29 -16.50
N TRP A 160 7.51 -8.55 -17.41
CA TRP A 160 7.08 -7.23 -17.86
C TRP A 160 5.69 -7.19 -18.52
N PRO A 161 5.21 -8.17 -19.33
CA PRO A 161 3.87 -8.10 -19.93
C PRO A 161 2.77 -8.16 -18.87
N VAL A 162 2.93 -9.00 -17.85
CA VAL A 162 1.98 -9.14 -16.74
C VAL A 162 1.97 -7.85 -15.91
N GLN A 163 3.14 -7.29 -15.62
CA GLN A 163 3.27 -6.02 -14.90
C GLN A 163 2.69 -4.85 -15.69
N LEU A 164 2.91 -4.79 -17.01
CA LEU A 164 2.33 -3.78 -17.88
C LEU A 164 0.80 -3.90 -17.90
N ALA A 165 0.26 -5.10 -18.09
CA ALA A 165 -1.18 -5.34 -18.06
C ALA A 165 -1.78 -4.93 -16.70
N GLY A 166 -1.14 -5.31 -15.60
CA GLY A 166 -1.53 -4.90 -14.24
C GLY A 166 -1.51 -3.39 -14.06
N THR A 167 -0.47 -2.71 -14.56
CA THR A 167 -0.35 -1.24 -14.51
C THR A 167 -1.48 -0.57 -15.30
N LEU A 168 -1.77 -1.06 -16.51
CA LEU A 168 -2.85 -0.52 -17.33
C LEU A 168 -4.21 -0.69 -16.65
N VAL A 169 -4.46 -1.85 -16.04
CA VAL A 169 -5.68 -2.09 -15.27
C VAL A 169 -5.75 -1.18 -14.03
N LEU A 170 -4.64 -1.01 -13.30
CA LEU A 170 -4.57 -0.11 -12.15
C LEU A 170 -4.91 1.34 -12.54
N LEU A 171 -4.40 1.81 -13.68
CA LEU A 171 -4.58 3.19 -14.13
C LEU A 171 -5.88 3.43 -14.91
N ALA A 172 -6.54 2.38 -15.40
CA ALA A 172 -7.77 2.48 -16.18
C ALA A 172 -8.86 3.35 -15.52
N PRO A 173 -9.15 3.24 -14.21
CA PRO A 173 -10.13 4.11 -13.54
C PRO A 173 -9.79 5.61 -13.63
N LEU A 174 -8.50 5.98 -13.70
CA LEU A 174 -8.10 7.38 -13.84
C LEU A 174 -8.44 7.95 -15.22
N ALA A 175 -8.48 7.08 -16.24
CA ALA A 175 -8.82 7.46 -17.61
C ALA A 175 -10.33 7.47 -17.84
N LEU A 176 -11.03 6.46 -17.31
CA LEU A 176 -12.45 6.21 -17.59
C LEU A 176 -13.38 6.95 -16.61
N GLU A 177 -13.00 7.07 -15.33
CA GLU A 177 -13.86 7.60 -14.26
C GLU A 177 -13.35 8.98 -13.77
N ARG A 178 -12.90 9.83 -14.69
CA ARG A 178 -12.34 11.17 -14.39
C ARG A 178 -13.26 12.03 -13.53
N GLY A 179 -14.57 11.94 -13.75
CA GLY A 179 -15.57 12.69 -12.97
C GLY A 179 -15.59 12.34 -11.48
N ARG A 180 -15.14 11.13 -11.10
CA ARG A 180 -15.09 10.65 -9.70
C ARG A 180 -13.73 10.83 -9.05
N SER A 181 -12.72 11.25 -9.80
CA SER A 181 -11.35 11.46 -9.28
C SER A 181 -11.27 12.57 -8.21
N GLY A 182 -12.24 13.50 -8.21
CA GLY A 182 -12.39 14.53 -7.19
C GLY A 182 -12.93 14.03 -5.83
N ASP A 183 -13.49 12.82 -5.78
CA ASP A 183 -14.00 12.22 -4.54
C ASP A 183 -12.87 11.61 -3.70
N ARG A 184 -12.77 11.99 -2.42
CA ARG A 184 -11.78 11.44 -1.48
C ARG A 184 -11.98 9.93 -1.28
N ALA A 185 -13.22 9.47 -1.28
CA ALA A 185 -13.52 8.04 -1.16
C ALA A 185 -12.97 7.24 -2.36
N PHE A 186 -13.01 7.82 -3.57
CA PHE A 186 -12.39 7.23 -4.76
C PHE A 186 -10.87 7.16 -4.62
N ARG A 187 -10.23 8.25 -4.19
CA ARG A 187 -8.77 8.30 -4.03
C ARG A 187 -8.26 7.37 -2.94
N LEU A 188 -8.99 7.22 -1.83
CA LEU A 188 -8.69 6.25 -0.78
C LEU A 188 -8.79 4.80 -1.30
N ARG A 189 -9.84 4.47 -2.06
CA ARG A 189 -9.94 3.14 -2.70
C ARG A 189 -8.78 2.88 -3.67
N PHE A 190 -8.41 3.88 -4.46
CA PHE A 190 -7.29 3.77 -5.37
C PHE A 190 -5.98 3.53 -4.60
N LEU A 191 -5.76 4.23 -3.48
CA LEU A 191 -4.63 3.97 -2.59
C LEU A 191 -4.62 2.53 -2.08
N CYS A 192 -5.76 2.00 -1.63
CA CYS A 192 -5.84 0.60 -1.19
C CYS A 192 -5.51 -0.38 -2.33
N SER A 193 -6.04 -0.13 -3.53
CA SER A 193 -5.75 -0.94 -4.72
C SER A 193 -4.27 -0.86 -5.11
N LEU A 194 -3.67 0.33 -5.04
CA LEU A 194 -2.25 0.54 -5.28
C LEU A 194 -1.39 -0.25 -4.28
N LEU A 195 -1.69 -0.23 -2.98
CA LEU A 195 -0.92 -0.98 -1.98
C LEU A 195 -0.94 -2.49 -2.24
N VAL A 196 -2.09 -3.03 -2.64
CA VAL A 196 -2.21 -4.45 -3.02
C VAL A 196 -1.47 -4.72 -4.33
N TYR A 197 -1.60 -3.84 -5.31
CA TYR A 197 -0.90 -3.92 -6.60
C TYR A 197 0.62 -3.97 -6.44
N LEU A 198 1.20 -3.12 -5.58
CA LEU A 198 2.65 -3.02 -5.36
C LEU A 198 3.28 -4.33 -4.87
N VAL A 199 2.50 -5.24 -4.30
CA VAL A 199 2.97 -6.57 -3.91
C VAL A 199 2.65 -7.59 -4.99
N LEU A 200 1.40 -7.64 -5.45
CA LEU A 200 0.93 -8.66 -6.40
C LEU A 200 1.64 -8.62 -7.76
N PHE A 201 2.08 -7.45 -8.20
CA PHE A 201 2.78 -7.27 -9.48
C PHE A 201 4.29 -7.02 -9.28
N ASN A 202 4.81 -7.32 -8.08
CA ASN A 202 6.25 -7.28 -7.81
C ASN A 202 6.84 -8.70 -7.89
N HIS A 203 7.75 -8.92 -8.84
CA HIS A 203 8.43 -10.19 -9.04
C HIS A 203 9.38 -10.55 -7.88
N GLN A 204 9.80 -9.58 -7.08
CA GLN A 204 10.57 -9.74 -5.85
C GLN A 204 9.70 -9.69 -4.58
N SER A 205 8.38 -9.89 -4.70
CA SER A 205 7.52 -9.97 -3.51
C SER A 205 7.86 -11.22 -2.69
N GLU A 206 8.04 -11.02 -1.39
CA GLU A 206 8.28 -12.07 -0.41
C GLU A 206 7.12 -12.13 0.58
N ARG A 207 7.09 -13.18 1.42
CA ARG A 207 6.10 -13.33 2.49
C ARG A 207 5.97 -12.07 3.36
N ALA A 208 7.09 -11.41 3.69
CA ALA A 208 7.08 -10.21 4.51
C ALA A 208 6.58 -8.95 3.77
N SER A 209 6.53 -8.96 2.43
CA SER A 209 5.97 -7.85 1.64
C SER A 209 4.45 -7.75 1.78
N PHE A 210 3.79 -8.82 2.23
CA PHE A 210 2.33 -8.86 2.38
C PHE A 210 1.78 -7.90 3.42
N VAL A 211 2.58 -7.39 4.38
CA VAL A 211 2.16 -6.29 5.26
C VAL A 211 1.66 -5.07 4.47
N ILE A 212 2.22 -4.79 3.29
CA ILE A 212 1.80 -3.70 2.42
C ILE A 212 0.41 -4.00 1.83
N ALA A 213 0.23 -5.18 1.23
CA ALA A 213 -1.03 -5.59 0.60
C ALA A 213 -2.15 -5.76 1.63
N TYR A 214 -1.86 -6.40 2.77
CA TYR A 214 -2.81 -6.56 3.87
C TYR A 214 -3.16 -5.22 4.51
N THR A 215 -2.25 -4.23 4.55
CA THR A 215 -2.64 -2.86 4.92
C THR A 215 -3.67 -2.30 3.93
N GLY A 216 -3.42 -2.42 2.62
CA GLY A 216 -4.38 -1.99 1.59
C GLY A 216 -5.74 -2.67 1.71
N LEU A 217 -5.76 -3.99 1.90
CA LEU A 217 -6.98 -4.78 2.11
C LEU A 217 -7.71 -4.36 3.39
N SER A 218 -6.98 -4.18 4.50
CA SER A 218 -7.54 -3.82 5.80
C SER A 218 -8.14 -2.41 5.78
N LEU A 219 -7.47 -1.45 5.14
CA LEU A 219 -7.98 -0.09 4.95
C LEU A 219 -9.24 -0.10 4.08
N TRP A 220 -9.23 -0.83 2.97
CA TRP A 220 -10.39 -0.96 2.08
C TRP A 220 -11.60 -1.56 2.80
N TYR A 221 -11.39 -2.62 3.59
CA TYR A 221 -12.45 -3.25 4.36
C TYR A 221 -12.98 -2.32 5.46
N ALA A 222 -12.09 -1.74 6.27
CA ALA A 222 -12.46 -0.95 7.44
C ALA A 222 -13.15 0.38 7.07
N ALA A 223 -12.79 0.97 5.92
CA ALA A 223 -13.40 2.19 5.41
C ALA A 223 -14.74 1.96 4.70
N SER A 224 -15.22 0.71 4.62
CA SER A 224 -16.37 0.33 3.79
C SER A 224 -17.51 -0.28 4.58
N GLU A 225 -18.75 0.05 4.22
CA GLU A 225 -19.93 -0.54 4.88
C GLU A 225 -19.89 -2.08 4.81
N PRO A 226 -20.49 -2.80 5.76
CA PRO A 226 -20.55 -4.26 5.69
C PRO A 226 -21.16 -4.74 4.36
N ASP A 227 -20.53 -5.73 3.75
CA ASP A 227 -20.99 -6.34 2.52
C ASP A 227 -20.49 -7.78 2.45
N ARG A 228 -21.29 -8.68 1.88
CA ARG A 228 -20.99 -10.12 1.88
C ARG A 228 -19.68 -10.43 1.19
N VAL A 229 -19.40 -9.85 0.03
CA VAL A 229 -18.16 -10.12 -0.72
C VAL A 229 -16.95 -9.60 0.06
N ARG A 230 -17.02 -8.37 0.58
CA ARG A 230 -15.93 -7.76 1.37
C ARG A 230 -15.67 -8.54 2.66
N ASN A 231 -16.73 -8.96 3.35
CA ASN A 231 -16.63 -9.79 4.56
C ASN A 231 -15.99 -11.15 4.27
N THR A 232 -16.41 -11.83 3.20
CA THR A 232 -15.81 -13.12 2.80
C THR A 232 -14.33 -12.97 2.45
N ILE A 233 -13.95 -11.92 1.72
CA ILE A 233 -12.55 -11.65 1.38
C ILE A 233 -11.72 -11.35 2.64
N ALA A 234 -12.24 -10.51 3.55
CA ALA A 234 -11.54 -10.20 4.79
C ALA A 234 -11.39 -11.43 5.70
N LEU A 235 -12.42 -12.27 5.79
CA LEU A 235 -12.37 -13.53 6.52
C LEU A 235 -11.37 -14.50 5.90
N ALA A 236 -11.37 -14.63 4.56
CA ALA A 236 -10.39 -15.46 3.85
C ALA A 236 -8.96 -14.95 4.04
N ALA A 237 -8.74 -13.63 4.04
CA ALA A 237 -7.45 -13.02 4.32
C ALA A 237 -6.97 -13.32 5.74
N ALA A 238 -7.84 -13.17 6.74
CA ALA A 238 -7.55 -13.49 8.13
C ALA A 238 -7.28 -14.99 8.33
N ALA A 239 -8.07 -15.86 7.69
CA ALA A 239 -7.85 -17.30 7.73
C ALA A 239 -6.52 -17.69 7.08
N ALA A 240 -6.19 -17.13 5.91
CA ALA A 240 -4.90 -17.39 5.25
C ALA A 240 -3.71 -16.94 6.12
N LEU A 241 -3.84 -15.80 6.80
CA LEU A 241 -2.83 -15.28 7.72
C LEU A 241 -2.61 -16.23 8.91
N LEU A 242 -3.70 -16.63 9.57
CA LEU A 242 -3.65 -17.55 10.70
C LEU A 242 -3.08 -18.91 10.29
N LEU A 243 -3.54 -19.47 9.17
CA LEU A 243 -3.14 -20.81 8.74
C LEU A 243 -1.69 -20.87 8.24
N GLN A 244 -1.17 -19.78 7.67
CA GLN A 244 0.15 -19.78 7.06
C GLN A 244 1.26 -19.36 8.03
N ASP A 245 1.01 -18.50 9.03
CA ASP A 245 2.09 -17.99 9.88
C ASP A 245 1.99 -18.35 11.37
N VAL A 246 0.83 -18.81 11.85
CA VAL A 246 0.69 -19.19 13.25
C VAL A 246 1.24 -20.60 13.47
N GLN A 247 2.26 -20.71 14.31
CA GLN A 247 3.04 -21.93 14.57
C GLN A 247 2.23 -23.11 15.16
N ILE A 248 0.95 -22.90 15.48
CA ILE A 248 0.03 -23.95 15.99
C ILE A 248 -0.38 -24.92 14.86
N VAL A 249 -0.24 -24.50 13.59
CA VAL A 249 -0.62 -25.33 12.44
C VAL A 249 0.42 -26.44 12.20
N PRO A 250 0.00 -27.71 12.03
CA PRO A 250 0.91 -28.80 11.69
C PRO A 250 1.80 -28.48 10.49
N TRP A 251 3.10 -28.82 10.58
CA TRP A 251 4.09 -28.43 9.58
C TRP A 251 3.74 -28.87 8.15
N ALA A 252 3.12 -30.05 7.97
CA ALA A 252 2.68 -30.51 6.66
C ALA A 252 1.63 -29.59 6.01
N ILE A 253 0.72 -29.02 6.83
CA ILE A 253 -0.28 -28.07 6.35
C ILE A 253 0.38 -26.72 6.07
N HIS A 254 1.25 -26.25 6.97
CA HIS A 254 2.04 -25.03 6.76
C HIS A 254 2.85 -25.08 5.45
N ASP A 255 3.56 -26.19 5.21
CA ASP A 255 4.36 -26.41 4.00
C ASP A 255 3.48 -26.45 2.74
N ALA A 256 2.34 -27.16 2.78
CA ALA A 256 1.40 -27.19 1.68
C ALA A 256 0.86 -25.78 1.34
N LEU A 257 0.42 -25.03 2.35
CA LEU A 257 -0.10 -23.66 2.17
C LEU A 257 0.99 -22.71 1.65
N GLY A 258 2.22 -22.83 2.15
CA GLY A 258 3.38 -22.11 1.65
C GLY A 258 3.70 -22.45 0.20
N ARG A 259 3.61 -23.75 -0.16
CA ARG A 259 3.76 -24.22 -1.54
C ARG A 259 2.71 -23.63 -2.46
N TYR A 260 1.47 -23.41 -2.02
CA TYR A 260 0.43 -22.77 -2.85
C TYR A 260 0.37 -21.25 -2.72
N ARG A 261 1.19 -20.64 -1.84
CA ARG A 261 1.25 -19.19 -1.61
C ARG A 261 -0.16 -18.63 -1.30
N VAL A 262 -0.89 -19.27 -0.39
CA VAL A 262 -2.33 -19.03 -0.19
C VAL A 262 -2.64 -17.60 0.26
N LYS A 263 -1.74 -16.94 0.99
CA LYS A 263 -1.86 -15.52 1.39
C LYS A 263 -2.16 -14.54 0.25
N GLY A 264 -1.61 -14.75 -0.94
CA GLY A 264 -1.83 -13.81 -2.06
C GLY A 264 -3.16 -13.98 -2.77
N ILE A 265 -3.86 -15.11 -2.58
CA ILE A 265 -5.18 -15.36 -3.19
C ILE A 265 -6.24 -14.35 -2.70
N PRO A 266 -6.48 -14.15 -1.39
CA PRO A 266 -7.44 -13.16 -0.94
C PRO A 266 -7.04 -11.74 -1.36
N CYS A 267 -5.75 -11.42 -1.44
CA CYS A 267 -5.26 -10.14 -1.96
C CYS A 267 -5.59 -9.96 -3.44
N LEU A 268 -5.40 -10.99 -4.27
CA LEU A 268 -5.72 -10.97 -5.70
C LEU A 268 -7.23 -10.78 -5.93
N VAL A 269 -8.05 -11.52 -5.20
CA VAL A 269 -9.51 -11.38 -5.26
C VAL A 269 -9.94 -9.98 -4.80
N ALA A 270 -9.37 -9.48 -3.69
CA ALA A 270 -9.62 -8.13 -3.22
C ALA A 270 -9.25 -7.08 -4.28
N TRP A 271 -8.09 -7.23 -4.92
CA TRP A 271 -7.64 -6.30 -5.96
C TRP A 271 -8.60 -6.26 -7.15
N ILE A 272 -9.06 -7.42 -7.64
CA ILE A 272 -10.05 -7.50 -8.72
C ILE A 272 -11.35 -6.80 -8.33
N VAL A 273 -11.84 -7.01 -7.10
CA VAL A 273 -13.05 -6.34 -6.60
C VAL A 273 -12.83 -4.83 -6.48
N MET A 274 -11.67 -4.38 -5.96
CA MET A 274 -11.33 -2.95 -5.89
C MET A 274 -11.32 -2.31 -7.28
N GLN A 275 -10.79 -2.99 -8.31
CA GLN A 275 -10.82 -2.48 -9.69
C GLN A 275 -12.25 -2.36 -10.23
N ALA A 276 -13.09 -3.37 -10.01
CA ALA A 276 -14.50 -3.31 -10.40
C ALA A 276 -15.26 -2.16 -9.71
N GLU A 277 -14.93 -1.87 -8.44
CA GLU A 277 -15.51 -0.74 -7.69
C GLU A 277 -15.02 0.63 -8.17
N LEU A 278 -13.73 0.73 -8.53
CA LEU A 278 -13.14 1.93 -9.11
C LEU A 278 -13.74 2.22 -10.49
N LEU A 279 -13.90 1.21 -11.33
CA LEU A 279 -14.56 1.30 -12.65
C LEU A 279 -16.08 1.49 -12.58
N GLY A 280 -16.68 1.48 -11.39
CA GLY A 280 -18.12 1.70 -11.21
C GLY A 280 -19.01 0.49 -11.52
N TRP A 281 -18.44 -0.65 -11.89
CA TRP A 281 -19.18 -1.91 -12.09
C TRP A 281 -19.76 -2.48 -10.80
N ARG A 282 -19.18 -2.07 -9.65
CA ARG A 282 -19.65 -2.45 -8.32
C ARG A 282 -19.71 -1.23 -7.40
N ARG A 283 -20.70 -1.19 -6.52
CA ARG A 283 -20.81 -0.12 -5.52
C ARG A 283 -19.87 -0.36 -4.35
N TRP A 284 -19.03 0.63 -4.06
CA TRP A 284 -18.34 0.75 -2.78
C TRP A 284 -18.96 1.87 -1.97
N ALA A 285 -19.71 1.50 -0.93
CA ALA A 285 -20.24 2.44 0.06
C ALA A 285 -19.18 2.72 1.13
N PRO A 286 -18.65 3.96 1.24
CA PRO A 286 -17.79 4.34 2.36
C PRO A 286 -18.60 4.27 3.66
N ARG A 287 -17.98 3.83 4.76
CA ARG A 287 -18.65 3.89 6.06
C ARG A 287 -19.01 5.32 6.38
N SER A 288 -20.30 5.56 6.58
CA SER A 288 -20.77 6.84 7.08
C SER A 288 -20.15 7.07 8.46
N HIS A 289 -19.71 8.31 8.72
CA HIS A 289 -19.41 8.71 10.09
C HIS A 289 -20.73 8.63 10.85
N GLY A 290 -20.93 7.59 11.64
CA GLY A 290 -21.90 7.66 12.72
C GLY A 290 -21.50 8.89 13.54
N THR A 291 -22.41 9.83 13.67
CA THR A 291 -22.27 11.04 14.47
C THR A 291 -21.63 10.67 15.80
N GLU A 292 -20.32 10.90 15.93
CA GLU A 292 -19.69 10.82 17.24
C GLU A 292 -20.29 11.99 18.02
N MET A 293 -21.21 11.65 18.93
CA MET A 293 -21.72 12.57 19.93
C MET A 293 -20.53 13.18 20.66
N GLY A 294 -20.25 14.44 20.30
CA GLY A 294 -19.14 15.22 20.82
C GLY A 294 -19.21 16.69 20.40
N GLN A 295 -20.38 17.18 20.01
CA GLN A 295 -20.73 18.57 20.20
C GLN A 295 -21.81 18.56 21.27
N THR A 296 -21.41 18.82 22.50
CA THR A 296 -22.35 19.31 23.51
C THR A 296 -23.06 20.50 22.88
N HIS A 297 -24.32 20.31 22.55
CA HIS A 297 -25.23 21.40 22.26
C HIS A 297 -25.32 22.20 23.58
N VAL A 298 -24.41 23.15 23.78
CA VAL A 298 -24.52 24.13 24.85
C VAL A 298 -25.63 25.06 24.37
N PRO A 299 -26.83 25.05 24.98
CA PRO A 299 -27.82 26.07 24.65
C PRO A 299 -27.23 27.45 24.98
N PRO A 300 -27.54 28.49 24.18
CA PRO A 300 -27.07 29.84 24.48
C PRO A 300 -27.52 30.24 25.89
N PRO A 301 -26.68 30.96 26.66
CA PRO A 301 -27.04 31.39 28.01
C PRO A 301 -28.30 32.26 27.96
N GLU A 302 -29.22 32.01 28.89
CA GLU A 302 -30.43 32.82 29.06
C GLU A 302 -30.08 34.29 29.26
N PRO A 303 -30.79 35.23 28.61
CA PRO A 303 -30.58 36.65 28.84
C PRO A 303 -30.92 36.99 30.29
N LEU A 304 -30.01 37.70 30.96
CA LEU A 304 -30.19 38.17 32.33
C LEU A 304 -31.48 39.02 32.44
N PRO A 305 -32.29 38.86 33.50
CA PRO A 305 -33.49 39.66 33.70
C PRO A 305 -33.11 41.13 33.85
N SER A 306 -33.70 41.98 33.02
CA SER A 306 -33.55 43.43 33.09
C SER A 306 -34.00 43.94 34.46
N ARG A 307 -33.06 44.56 35.18
CA ARG A 307 -33.32 45.47 36.31
C ARG A 307 -32.71 46.82 35.99
#